data_AF-K7RNS0-F1
#
_entry.id   AF-K7RNS0-F1
#
_cell.length_a   1.000
_cell.length_b   1.000
_cell.length_c   1.000
_cell.angle_alpha   90.00
_cell.angle_beta   90.00
_cell.angle_gamma   90.00
#
_symmetry.space_group_name_H-M   'P 1'
#
loop_
_entity.id
_entity.type
_entity.pdbx_description
1 polymer ?
#
loop_
_entity_poly.entity_id
_entity_poly.type
_entity_poly.pdbx_seq_one_letter_code
_entity_poly.pdbx_strand_id
1 'polypeptide(L)'
;MTTTGDHDQQRSVSRRPRMILIGILVVALLSVGGVLNWWRNGGLWGVSDVMLQMRHDPMGDKHLLGFTRCGVSEDTGALAGGSPLRRSWYNPGPGDHREIIERAGRYAVAHGWTHTGWNENGYWMAERRQHLHRGMIGMSIGFDDPTPYPATSNDCWLKIAMAETN
;
A
#
# COMPACT_ATOMS: atom_id res chain seq x y z
N MET A 1 64.81 -63.02 -5.67
CA MET A 1 63.36 -63.20 -5.91
C MET A 1 62.68 -61.91 -5.55
N THR A 2 62.25 -61.19 -6.58
CA THR A 2 61.50 -59.94 -6.54
C THR A 2 60.02 -60.25 -6.34
N THR A 3 59.39 -59.62 -5.36
CA THR A 3 57.93 -59.43 -5.33
C THR A 3 57.64 -58.00 -4.89
N THR A 4 57.30 -57.21 -5.89
CA THR A 4 56.71 -55.87 -5.86
C THR A 4 55.34 -55.92 -5.18
N GLY A 5 55.16 -55.15 -4.11
CA GLY A 5 53.88 -54.93 -3.45
C GLY A 5 53.41 -53.51 -3.74
N ASP A 6 52.51 -53.41 -4.70
CA ASP A 6 51.83 -52.23 -5.19
C ASP A 6 50.88 -51.65 -4.12
N HIS A 7 51.13 -50.43 -3.66
CA HIS A 7 50.20 -49.67 -2.83
C HIS A 7 50.05 -48.25 -3.37
N ASP A 8 49.56 -48.16 -4.60
CA ASP A 8 48.89 -46.96 -5.11
C ASP A 8 47.55 -46.77 -4.37
N GLN A 9 47.64 -46.18 -3.18
CA GLN A 9 46.47 -45.72 -2.45
C GLN A 9 45.93 -44.47 -3.15
N GLN A 10 45.02 -44.70 -4.09
CA GLN A 10 44.21 -43.68 -4.75
C GLN A 10 43.66 -42.67 -3.73
N ARG A 11 44.25 -41.48 -3.70
CA ARG A 11 43.63 -40.29 -3.10
C ARG A 11 42.40 -39.97 -3.95
N SER A 12 41.25 -40.49 -3.53
CA SER A 12 39.94 -39.96 -3.88
C SER A 12 39.87 -38.53 -3.36
N VAL A 13 40.30 -37.56 -4.19
CA VAL A 13 40.10 -36.14 -3.95
C VAL A 13 38.59 -35.92 -4.04
N SER A 14 37.95 -35.93 -2.87
CA SER A 14 36.54 -35.59 -2.70
C SER A 14 36.32 -34.17 -3.23
N ARG A 15 35.92 -34.06 -4.50
CA ARG A 15 35.41 -32.84 -5.14
C ARG A 15 33.96 -32.53 -4.72
N ARG A 16 33.48 -33.08 -3.60
CA ARG A 16 32.10 -32.95 -3.12
C ARG A 16 31.85 -31.89 -2.04
N PRO A 17 32.81 -31.34 -1.27
CA PRO A 17 32.46 -30.44 -0.18
C PRO A 17 32.01 -29.06 -0.68
N ARG A 18 32.57 -28.58 -1.81
CA ARG A 18 32.20 -27.28 -2.39
C ARG A 18 30.79 -27.26 -2.94
N MET A 19 30.34 -28.31 -3.63
CA MET A 19 28.98 -28.36 -4.17
C MET A 19 27.92 -28.47 -3.07
N ILE A 20 28.21 -29.20 -1.98
CA ILE A 20 27.32 -29.27 -0.82
C ILE A 20 27.22 -27.92 -0.13
N LEU A 21 28.35 -27.22 0.05
CA LEU A 21 28.36 -25.88 0.67
C LEU A 21 27.58 -24.85 -0.15
N ILE A 22 27.73 -24.87 -1.48
CA ILE A 22 26.99 -23.98 -2.40
C ILE A 22 25.50 -24.31 -2.35
N GLY A 23 25.12 -25.59 -2.34
CA GLY A 23 23.73 -26.00 -2.21
C GLY A 23 23.07 -25.49 -0.92
N ILE A 24 23.76 -25.63 0.22
CA ILE A 24 23.28 -25.12 1.51
C ILE A 24 23.17 -23.58 1.48
N LEU A 25 24.16 -22.89 0.90
CA LEU A 25 24.14 -21.43 0.80
C LEU A 25 22.97 -20.93 -0.06
N VAL A 26 22.68 -21.59 -1.19
CA VAL A 26 21.55 -21.24 -2.05
C VAL A 26 20.22 -21.47 -1.35
N VAL A 27 20.06 -22.58 -0.64
CA VAL A 27 18.84 -22.85 0.16
C VAL A 27 18.67 -21.83 1.27
N ALA A 28 19.75 -21.45 1.96
CA ALA A 28 19.72 -20.42 3.01
C ALA A 28 19.40 -19.02 2.43
N LEU A 29 19.93 -18.68 1.25
CA LEU A 29 19.63 -17.40 0.60
C LEU A 29 18.19 -17.36 0.08
N LEU A 30 17.66 -18.47 -0.43
CA LEU A 30 16.26 -18.55 -0.88
C LEU A 30 15.27 -18.49 0.28
N SER A 31 15.58 -19.10 1.43
CA SER A 31 14.73 -19.00 2.62
C SER A 31 14.78 -17.60 3.22
N VAL A 32 15.94 -16.95 3.27
CA VAL A 32 16.06 -15.55 3.69
C VAL A 32 15.32 -14.63 2.72
N GLY A 33 15.44 -14.84 1.40
CA GLY A 33 14.68 -14.08 0.40
C GLY A 33 13.16 -14.27 0.50
N GLY A 34 12.70 -15.50 0.74
CA GLY A 34 11.29 -15.82 0.93
C GLY A 34 10.72 -15.19 2.20
N VAL A 35 11.47 -15.25 3.31
CA VAL A 35 11.09 -14.62 4.59
C VAL A 35 11.09 -13.09 4.48
N LEU A 36 12.08 -12.50 3.79
CA LEU A 36 12.12 -11.06 3.55
C LEU A 36 10.94 -10.59 2.68
N ASN A 37 10.58 -11.34 1.64
CA ASN A 37 9.40 -11.04 0.82
C ASN A 37 8.10 -11.18 1.63
N TRP A 38 8.00 -12.20 2.48
CA TRP A 38 6.87 -12.39 3.38
C TRP A 38 6.79 -11.28 4.44
N TRP A 39 7.91 -10.81 5.00
CA TRP A 39 7.96 -9.72 5.98
C TRP A 39 7.68 -8.35 5.34
N ARG A 40 8.09 -8.16 4.08
CA ARG A 40 7.76 -6.96 3.28
C ARG A 40 6.27 -6.89 2.99
N ASN A 41 5.66 -8.00 2.58
CA ASN A 41 4.24 -8.07 2.27
C ASN A 41 3.35 -8.18 3.53
N GLY A 42 3.91 -8.68 4.65
CA GLY A 42 3.24 -8.80 5.94
C GLY A 42 3.31 -7.55 6.81
N GLY A 43 3.90 -6.45 6.32
CA GLY A 43 3.91 -5.16 7.01
C GLY A 43 4.82 -5.05 8.24
N LEU A 44 5.76 -5.98 8.43
CA LEU A 44 6.61 -6.03 9.63
C LEU A 44 7.80 -5.05 9.58
N TRP A 45 8.36 -4.76 8.40
CA TRP A 45 9.55 -3.89 8.27
C TRP A 45 9.61 -3.04 6.99
N GLY A 46 8.56 -3.04 6.17
CA GLY A 46 8.48 -2.23 4.96
C GLY A 46 7.14 -1.51 4.90
N VAL A 47 7.16 -0.21 4.57
CA VAL A 47 5.95 0.51 4.15
C VAL A 47 5.33 -0.32 3.02
N SER A 48 4.11 -0.83 3.19
CA SER A 48 3.48 -1.65 2.17
C SER A 48 3.41 -0.87 0.85
N ASP A 49 3.56 -1.54 -0.30
CA ASP A 49 3.47 -0.88 -1.61
C ASP A 49 2.13 -0.11 -1.76
N VAL A 50 1.08 -0.58 -1.07
CA VAL A 50 -0.21 0.08 -0.89
C VAL A 50 -0.08 1.40 -0.12
N MET A 51 0.63 1.42 1.01
CA MET A 51 0.94 2.65 1.73
C MET A 51 1.77 3.63 0.90
N LEU A 52 2.73 3.15 0.11
CA LEU A 52 3.50 3.99 -0.81
C LEU A 52 2.57 4.63 -1.86
N GLN A 53 1.68 3.83 -2.46
CA GLN A 53 0.73 4.34 -3.45
C GLN A 53 -0.32 5.28 -2.84
N MET A 54 -0.80 5.02 -1.62
CA MET A 54 -1.74 5.88 -0.89
C MET A 54 -1.09 7.15 -0.38
N ARG A 55 0.14 7.10 0.15
CA ARG A 55 0.91 8.30 0.56
C ARG A 55 1.02 9.30 -0.57
N HIS A 56 1.06 8.79 -1.80
CA HIS A 56 1.18 9.56 -2.99
C HIS A 56 -0.15 9.89 -3.69
N ASP A 57 -1.35 9.69 -3.10
CA ASP A 57 -2.55 10.03 -3.89
C ASP A 57 -3.92 10.43 -3.31
N PRO A 58 -4.11 11.70 -2.90
CA PRO A 58 -5.38 12.42 -3.03
C PRO A 58 -5.31 13.35 -4.26
N MET A 59 -5.23 12.71 -5.43
CA MET A 59 -5.12 13.20 -6.80
C MET A 59 -4.20 14.37 -7.03
N GLY A 60 -3.09 14.31 -6.29
CA GLY A 60 -1.81 14.95 -6.59
C GLY A 60 -1.71 16.44 -6.31
N ASP A 61 -2.64 17.05 -5.58
CA ASP A 61 -2.97 18.45 -5.92
C ASP A 61 -2.73 19.55 -4.86
N LYS A 62 -2.23 20.67 -5.39
CA LYS A 62 -1.88 21.94 -4.75
C LYS A 62 -3.05 22.91 -4.54
N HIS A 63 -4.29 22.50 -4.76
CA HIS A 63 -5.33 22.37 -3.73
C HIS A 63 -6.65 21.91 -4.39
N LEU A 64 -6.58 20.72 -4.97
CA LEU A 64 -7.59 19.88 -5.62
C LEU A 64 -8.50 20.51 -6.68
N LEU A 65 -9.24 21.58 -6.39
CA LEU A 65 -10.12 22.25 -7.35
C LEU A 65 -10.23 23.76 -7.03
N GLY A 66 -9.18 24.32 -6.41
CA GLY A 66 -9.22 25.65 -5.78
C GLY A 66 -9.77 25.64 -4.35
N PHE A 67 -9.90 24.46 -3.75
CA PHE A 67 -10.26 24.30 -2.35
C PHE A 67 -9.04 24.61 -1.47
N THR A 68 -9.17 24.62 -0.15
CA THR A 68 -8.01 24.76 0.75
C THR A 68 -7.81 23.47 1.51
N ARG A 69 -6.62 22.87 1.43
CA ARG A 69 -6.31 21.69 2.24
C ARG A 69 -6.06 22.11 3.68
N CYS A 70 -6.65 21.41 4.62
CA CYS A 70 -6.55 21.76 6.03
C CYS A 70 -6.16 20.61 6.96
N GLY A 71 -6.20 19.36 6.48
CA GLY A 71 -5.71 18.22 7.26
C GLY A 71 -5.36 17.01 6.42
N VAL A 72 -4.48 16.15 6.94
CA VAL A 72 -4.27 14.77 6.47
C VAL A 72 -3.96 13.86 7.66
N SER A 73 -4.51 12.64 7.62
CA SER A 73 -4.25 11.57 8.58
C SER A 73 -3.87 10.30 7.83
N GLU A 74 -2.91 9.55 8.38
CA GLU A 74 -2.49 8.25 7.90
C GLU A 74 -2.66 7.26 9.05
N ASP A 75 -3.60 6.33 8.93
CA ASP A 75 -3.72 5.21 9.86
C ASP A 75 -2.97 4.03 9.25
N THR A 76 -1.86 3.66 9.88
CA THR A 76 -1.15 2.42 9.57
C THR A 76 -1.85 1.27 10.29
N GLY A 77 -2.22 0.22 9.58
CA GLY A 77 -2.73 -0.99 10.23
C GLY A 77 -1.79 -1.44 11.35
N ALA A 78 -2.36 -1.83 12.49
CA ALA A 78 -1.59 -2.38 13.60
C ALA A 78 -0.76 -3.60 13.15
N LEU A 79 0.20 -4.02 13.97
CA LEU A 79 1.13 -5.16 13.81
C LEU A 79 0.49 -6.51 13.37
N ALA A 80 -0.85 -6.57 13.27
CA ALA A 80 -1.64 -7.69 12.78
C ALA A 80 -2.19 -7.52 11.34
N GLY A 81 -1.68 -6.58 10.55
CA GLY A 81 -1.99 -6.49 9.11
C GLY A 81 -3.29 -5.75 8.76
N GLY A 82 -3.63 -4.68 9.51
CA GLY A 82 -4.71 -3.80 9.11
C GLY A 82 -4.42 -3.11 7.75
N SER A 83 -5.45 -2.91 6.93
CA SER A 83 -5.32 -2.19 5.67
C SER A 83 -4.94 -0.72 5.92
N PRO A 84 -3.99 -0.16 5.18
CA PRO A 84 -3.63 1.24 5.32
C PRO A 84 -4.81 2.14 4.94
N LEU A 85 -5.04 3.19 5.73
CA LEU A 85 -6.07 4.18 5.47
C LEU A 85 -5.44 5.57 5.43
N ARG A 86 -5.69 6.32 4.35
CA ARG A 86 -5.31 7.74 4.27
C ARG A 86 -6.56 8.59 4.17
N ARG A 87 -6.63 9.66 4.96
CA ARG A 87 -7.72 10.65 4.93
C ARG A 87 -7.15 12.04 4.67
N SER A 88 -7.78 12.78 3.75
CA SER A 88 -7.43 14.17 3.41
C SER A 88 -8.68 15.03 3.51
N TRP A 89 -8.54 16.22 4.11
CA TRP A 89 -9.66 17.15 4.32
C TRP A 89 -9.43 18.50 3.63
N TYR A 90 -10.51 19.04 3.07
CA TYR A 90 -10.51 20.29 2.33
C TYR A 90 -11.65 21.21 2.77
N ASN A 91 -11.39 22.52 2.72
CA ASN A 91 -12.37 23.59 2.78
C ASN A 91 -12.72 24.05 1.36
N PRO A 92 -13.90 23.69 0.82
CA PRO A 92 -14.35 24.12 -0.50
C PRO A 92 -15.19 25.42 -0.47
N GLY A 93 -15.42 26.02 0.70
CA GLY A 93 -16.30 27.17 0.89
C GLY A 93 -17.79 26.78 0.98
N PRO A 94 -18.69 27.78 0.95
CA PRO A 94 -20.13 27.54 0.92
C PRO A 94 -20.59 27.06 -0.46
N GLY A 95 -21.56 26.15 -0.51
CA GLY A 95 -22.12 25.67 -1.77
C GLY A 95 -22.96 24.41 -1.58
N ASP A 96 -23.57 23.94 -2.67
CA ASP A 96 -24.26 22.66 -2.64
C ASP A 96 -23.26 21.53 -2.42
N HIS A 97 -23.55 20.80 -1.36
CA HIS A 97 -22.74 19.75 -0.82
C HIS A 97 -22.52 18.60 -1.82
N ARG A 98 -23.60 18.18 -2.48
CA ARG A 98 -23.55 17.09 -3.44
C ARG A 98 -22.82 17.51 -4.72
N GLU A 99 -23.05 18.73 -5.20
CA GLU A 99 -22.38 19.28 -6.37
C GLU A 99 -20.85 19.30 -6.19
N ILE A 100 -20.37 19.69 -5.02
CA ILE A 100 -18.94 19.72 -4.70
C ILE A 100 -18.33 18.31 -4.65
N ILE A 101 -19.02 17.33 -4.04
CA ILE A 101 -18.58 15.94 -4.05
C ILE A 101 -18.52 15.42 -5.49
N GLU A 102 -19.56 15.66 -6.29
CA GLU A 102 -19.59 15.24 -7.70
C GLU A 102 -18.46 15.89 -8.50
N ARG A 103 -18.15 17.16 -8.23
CA ARG A 103 -17.03 17.87 -8.86
C ARG A 103 -15.69 17.21 -8.52
N ALA A 104 -15.46 16.88 -7.26
CA ALA A 104 -14.28 16.15 -6.83
C ALA A 104 -14.23 14.72 -7.40
N GLY A 105 -15.37 14.04 -7.50
CA GLY A 105 -15.50 12.73 -8.12
C GLY A 105 -15.15 12.75 -9.62
N ARG A 106 -15.65 13.74 -10.37
CA ARG A 106 -15.26 13.93 -11.77
C ARG A 106 -13.76 14.18 -11.93
N TYR A 107 -13.17 14.98 -11.02
CA TYR A 107 -11.73 15.21 -11.00
C TYR A 107 -10.95 13.90 -10.75
N ALA A 108 -11.43 13.07 -9.82
CA ALA A 108 -10.83 11.77 -9.56
C ALA A 108 -10.88 10.84 -10.78
N VAL A 109 -12.00 10.81 -11.50
CA VAL A 109 -12.13 10.02 -12.74
C VAL A 109 -11.10 10.48 -13.78
N ALA A 110 -10.91 11.79 -13.93
CA ALA A 110 -9.86 12.34 -14.80
C ALA A 110 -8.43 11.93 -14.38
N HIS A 111 -8.24 11.57 -13.11
CA HIS A 111 -6.97 11.08 -12.53
C HIS A 111 -6.91 9.55 -12.45
N GLY A 112 -7.70 8.85 -13.26
CA GLY A 112 -7.62 7.41 -13.44
C GLY A 112 -8.37 6.59 -12.39
N TRP A 113 -9.33 7.19 -11.68
CA TRP A 113 -10.24 6.46 -10.79
C TRP A 113 -11.48 5.99 -11.54
N THR A 114 -11.96 4.81 -11.18
CA THR A 114 -13.20 4.25 -11.73
C THR A 114 -14.32 4.47 -10.73
N HIS A 115 -15.31 5.29 -11.07
CA HIS A 115 -16.49 5.51 -10.22
C HIS A 115 -17.29 4.21 -10.06
N THR A 116 -17.52 3.79 -8.83
CA THR A 116 -18.24 2.56 -8.49
C THR A 116 -19.65 2.82 -7.95
N GLY A 117 -19.96 4.06 -7.57
CA GLY A 117 -21.30 4.49 -7.18
C GLY A 117 -21.30 5.39 -5.95
N TRP A 118 -22.47 5.55 -5.34
CA TRP A 118 -22.63 6.21 -4.06
C TRP A 118 -22.96 5.19 -2.99
N ASN A 119 -22.40 5.34 -1.79
CA ASN A 119 -22.82 4.53 -0.65
C ASN A 119 -24.07 5.13 0.04
N GLU A 120 -24.66 4.39 0.96
CA GLU A 120 -25.86 4.77 1.71
C GLU A 120 -25.68 6.06 2.53
N ASN A 121 -24.44 6.39 2.90
CA ASN A 121 -24.09 7.59 3.64
C ASN A 121 -23.84 8.81 2.73
N GLY A 122 -24.11 8.69 1.42
CA GLY A 122 -23.90 9.77 0.46
C GLY A 122 -22.44 10.05 0.15
N TYR A 123 -21.55 9.06 0.32
CA TYR A 123 -20.17 9.16 -0.18
C TYR A 123 -20.11 8.67 -1.62
N TRP A 124 -19.40 9.43 -2.44
CA TRP A 124 -19.02 9.04 -3.78
C TRP A 124 -17.84 8.06 -3.70
N MET A 125 -17.97 6.91 -4.34
CA MET A 125 -17.04 5.79 -4.23
C MET A 125 -16.33 5.53 -5.56
N ALA A 126 -15.05 5.22 -5.52
CA ALA A 126 -14.29 4.82 -6.69
C ALA A 126 -13.16 3.86 -6.35
N GLU A 127 -12.63 3.22 -7.38
CA GLU A 127 -11.55 2.26 -7.25
C GLU A 127 -10.46 2.47 -8.30
N ARG A 128 -9.24 2.05 -7.95
CA ARG A 128 -8.10 2.02 -8.86
C ARG A 128 -7.22 0.81 -8.57
N ARG A 129 -6.66 0.23 -9.63
CA ARG A 129 -5.71 -0.88 -9.51
C ARG A 129 -4.37 -0.42 -8.93
N GLN A 130 -3.80 -1.26 -8.07
CA GLN A 130 -2.46 -1.02 -7.54
C GLN A 130 -1.41 -1.18 -8.66
N HIS A 131 -0.42 -0.28 -8.73
CA HIS A 131 0.61 -0.35 -9.78
C HIS A 131 1.57 -1.52 -9.58
N LEU A 132 1.87 -1.83 -8.31
CA LEU A 132 2.89 -2.82 -7.94
C LEU A 132 2.30 -4.18 -7.54
N HIS A 133 0.97 -4.29 -7.40
CA HIS A 133 0.28 -5.48 -6.90
C HIS A 133 -1.03 -5.74 -7.67
N ARG A 134 -1.58 -6.96 -7.58
CA ARG A 134 -2.87 -7.32 -8.20
C ARG A 134 -4.11 -6.80 -7.43
N GLY A 135 -3.92 -6.08 -6.33
CA GLY A 135 -4.99 -5.54 -5.49
C GLY A 135 -5.64 -4.28 -6.05
N MET A 136 -6.76 -3.89 -5.45
CA MET A 136 -7.50 -2.67 -5.74
C MET A 136 -7.41 -1.73 -4.52
N ILE A 137 -7.37 -0.44 -4.77
CA ILE A 137 -7.50 0.62 -3.77
C ILE A 137 -8.83 1.29 -4.01
N GLY A 138 -9.65 1.39 -2.96
CA GLY A 138 -10.87 2.16 -2.95
C GLY A 138 -10.62 3.59 -2.46
N MET A 139 -11.43 4.52 -2.94
CA MET A 139 -11.50 5.89 -2.50
C MET A 139 -12.96 6.26 -2.25
N SER A 140 -13.19 7.03 -1.19
CA SER A 140 -14.47 7.65 -0.90
C SER A 140 -14.33 9.16 -0.76
N ILE A 141 -15.30 9.90 -1.28
CA ILE A 141 -15.37 11.36 -1.22
C ILE A 141 -16.72 11.71 -0.59
N GLY A 142 -16.71 12.46 0.51
CA GLY A 142 -17.94 12.78 1.23
C GLY A 142 -17.75 13.81 2.33
N PHE A 143 -18.78 13.94 3.17
CA PHE A 143 -18.78 14.81 4.34
C PHE A 143 -18.20 14.12 5.57
N ASP A 144 -17.36 14.81 6.35
CA ASP A 144 -17.40 14.66 7.82
C ASP A 144 -18.66 15.43 8.28
N ASP A 145 -19.69 14.89 8.95
CA ASP A 145 -19.72 14.40 10.34
C ASP A 145 -21.22 14.30 10.82
N PRO A 146 -21.57 13.76 12.01
CA PRO A 146 -22.89 14.04 12.60
C PRO A 146 -23.00 14.46 14.09
N THR A 147 -21.94 14.71 14.89
CA THR A 147 -22.10 15.08 16.34
C THR A 147 -21.98 16.58 16.68
N PRO A 148 -22.78 17.12 17.64
CA PRO A 148 -22.77 18.55 17.98
C PRO A 148 -21.71 18.91 19.05
N TYR A 149 -20.89 19.93 18.75
CA TYR A 149 -20.05 20.79 19.62
C TYR A 149 -18.65 20.33 20.12
N PRO A 150 -17.68 21.27 20.23
CA PRO A 150 -17.56 22.56 19.55
C PRO A 150 -16.66 22.43 18.31
N ALA A 151 -17.19 22.83 17.16
CA ALA A 151 -16.39 23.14 16.00
C ALA A 151 -15.31 24.16 16.39
N THR A 152 -14.05 23.80 16.22
CA THR A 152 -12.97 24.78 16.09
C THR A 152 -12.30 24.56 14.72
N SER A 153 -13.16 24.45 13.69
CA SER A 153 -12.93 23.81 12.38
C SER A 153 -13.62 24.51 11.20
N ASN A 154 -13.71 25.84 11.16
CA ASN A 154 -14.29 26.56 10.01
C ASN A 154 -13.32 26.45 8.79
N ASP A 155 -13.50 25.66 7.71
CA ASP A 155 -14.62 24.85 7.23
C ASP A 155 -14.13 23.59 6.49
N CYS A 156 -13.55 22.62 7.20
CA CYS A 156 -12.98 21.41 6.58
C CYS A 156 -13.98 20.27 6.45
N TRP A 157 -14.91 20.38 5.51
CA TRP A 157 -16.02 19.42 5.43
C TRP A 157 -15.85 18.37 4.34
N LEU A 158 -15.05 18.63 3.29
CA LEU A 158 -14.85 17.68 2.21
C LEU A 158 -13.74 16.69 2.59
N LYS A 159 -14.11 15.44 2.78
CA LYS A 159 -13.23 14.34 3.15
C LYS A 159 -13.01 13.41 1.97
N ILE A 160 -11.74 13.12 1.71
CA ILE A 160 -11.31 12.11 0.74
C ILE A 160 -10.55 11.03 1.51
N ALA A 161 -11.09 9.82 1.55
CA ALA A 161 -10.47 8.68 2.20
C ALA A 161 -10.08 7.63 1.18
N MET A 162 -8.94 6.97 1.38
CA MET A 162 -8.52 5.82 0.59
C MET A 162 -8.23 4.64 1.49
N ALA A 163 -8.70 3.46 1.08
CA ALA A 163 -8.50 2.19 1.75
C ALA A 163 -8.23 1.08 0.72
N GLU A 164 -7.65 -0.02 1.15
CA GLU A 164 -7.62 -1.23 0.32
C GLU A 164 -9.03 -1.82 0.22
N THR A 165 -9.39 -2.36 -0.94
CA THR A 165 -10.65 -3.06 -1.15
C THR A 165 -10.37 -4.56 -1.23
N ASN A 166 -11.10 -5.35 -0.44
CA ASN A 166 -11.01 -6.82 -0.40
C ASN A 166 -11.63 -7.47 -1.64
#